data_AF-A0A3D4S165-F1
#
_entry.id   AF-A0A3D4S165-F1
#
_cell.length_a   1.000
_cell.length_b   1.000
_cell.length_c   1.000
_cell.angle_alpha   90.00
_cell.angle_beta   90.00
_cell.angle_gamma   90.00
#
_symmetry.space_group_name_H-M   'P 1'
#
loop_
_entity.id
_entity.type
_entity.pdbx_description
1 polymer ?
#
loop_
_entity_poly.entity_id
_entity_poly.type
_entity_poly.pdbx_seq_one_letter_code
_entity_poly.pdbx_strand_id
1 'polypeptide(L)' 'MNSCTHRRRASQTIALNIVQGNGKATSGDRRRSFEIARGLALECAAMQDVLAGVRSVVRRRQQQAKGTARSSCG' A
#
# COMPACT_ATOMS: atom_id res chain seq x y z
N MET A 1 13.50 -4.22 -7.08
CA MET A 1 12.85 -3.03 -6.50
C MET A 1 12.03 -3.47 -5.29
N ASN A 2 12.31 -2.94 -4.10
CA ASN A 2 11.77 -3.46 -2.83
C ASN A 2 10.48 -2.72 -2.46
N SER A 3 9.35 -3.43 -2.33
CA SER A 3 8.03 -2.82 -2.06
C SER A 3 7.97 -1.94 -0.80
N CYS A 4 8.78 -2.25 0.22
CA CYS A 4 8.89 -1.45 1.45
C CYS A 4 9.52 -0.07 1.21
N THR A 5 10.47 0.07 0.27
CA THR A 5 11.11 1.35 0.00
C THR A 5 10.22 2.28 -0.82
N HIS A 6 9.39 1.71 -1.71
CA HIS A 6 8.39 2.46 -2.47
C HIS A 6 7.35 3.13 -1.54
N ARG A 7 6.81 2.38 -0.58
CA ARG A 7 5.83 2.91 0.39
C ARG A 7 6.39 4.05 1.24
N ARG A 8 7.63 3.91 1.74
CA ARG A 8 8.28 4.94 2.55
C ARG A 8 8.49 6.24 1.77
N ARG A 9 8.89 6.13 0.50
CA ARG A 9 9.03 7.30 -0.38
C ARG A 9 7.67 7.93 -0.67
N ALA A 10 6.66 7.13 -0.99
CA ALA A 10 5.30 7.62 -1.22
C ALA A 10 4.74 8.37 0.00
N SER A 11 4.93 7.87 1.22
CA SER A 11 4.47 8.58 2.44
C SER A 11 5.14 9.94 2.62
N GLN A 12 6.43 10.06 2.30
CA GLN A 12 7.14 11.34 2.34
C GLN A 12 6.59 12.32 1.29
N THR A 13 6.34 11.84 0.07
CA THR A 13 5.78 12.64 -1.01
C THR A 13 4.35 13.10 -0.71
N ILE A 14 3.52 12.26 -0.09
CA ILE A 14 2.16 12.63 0.34
C ILE A 14 2.21 13.78 1.34
N ALA A 15 3.00 13.64 2.40
CA ALA A 15 3.14 14.70 3.42
C ALA A 15 3.64 16.02 2.82
N LEU A 16 4.62 15.93 1.92
CA LEU A 16 5.19 17.09 1.23
C LEU A 16 4.16 17.80 0.34
N ASN A 17 3.37 17.07 -0.44
CA ASN A 17 2.33 17.66 -1.29
C ASN A 17 1.22 18.32 -0.46
N ILE A 18 0.89 17.79 0.71
CA ILE A 18 -0.09 18.40 1.62
C ILE A 18 0.44 19.73 2.16
N VAL A 19 1.67 19.76 2.68
CA VAL A 19 2.28 20.98 3.20
C VAL A 19 2.41 22.03 2.09
N GLN A 20 2.90 21.64 0.91
CA GLN A 20 3.03 22.56 -0.23
C GLN A 20 1.68 23.08 -0.72
N GLY A 21 0.67 22.23 -0.82
CA GLY A 21 -0.68 22.63 -1.24
C GLY A 21 -1.27 23.70 -0.34
N ASN A 22 -1.09 23.58 0.98
CA ASN A 22 -1.52 24.60 1.94
C ASN A 22 -0.79 25.94 1.76
N GLY A 23 0.46 25.94 1.29
CA GLY A 23 1.24 27.14 0.98
C GLY A 23 0.96 27.76 -0.40
N LYS A 24 0.09 27.19 -1.22
CA LYS A 24 -0.22 27.74 -2.56
C LYS A 24 -1.19 28.93 -2.48
N ALA A 25 -0.85 29.97 -3.23
CA ALA A 25 -1.63 31.21 -3.34
C ALA A 25 -2.93 31.04 -4.15
N THR A 26 -2.94 30.14 -5.13
CA THR A 26 -4.11 29.88 -5.96
C THR A 26 -4.83 28.61 -5.53
N SER A 27 -6.16 28.61 -5.68
CA SER A 27 -6.99 27.42 -5.44
C SER A 27 -6.66 26.29 -6.42
N GLY A 28 -6.28 26.63 -7.66
CA GLY A 28 -5.88 25.66 -8.69
C GLY A 28 -4.62 24.88 -8.33
N ASP A 29 -3.56 25.57 -7.91
CA ASP A 29 -2.31 24.90 -7.53
C ASP A 29 -2.46 24.10 -6.24
N ARG A 30 -3.23 24.61 -5.28
CA ARG A 30 -3.59 23.88 -4.06
C ARG A 30 -4.30 22.57 -4.38
N ARG A 31 -5.32 22.63 -5.25
CA ARG A 31 -6.09 21.46 -5.68
C ARG A 31 -5.20 20.43 -6.36
N ARG A 32 -4.33 20.85 -7.28
CA ARG A 32 -3.40 19.94 -7.96
C ARG A 32 -2.48 19.20 -6.98
N SER A 33 -1.94 19.90 -5.98
CA SER A 33 -1.10 19.26 -4.94
C SER A 33 -1.88 18.20 -4.14
N PHE A 34 -3.14 18.47 -3.78
CA PHE A 34 -3.97 17.49 -3.07
C PHE A 34 -4.40 16.31 -3.95
N GLU A 35 -4.65 16.53 -5.24
CA GLU A 35 -4.96 15.45 -6.18
C GLU A 35 -3.77 14.50 -6.35
N ILE A 36 -2.54 15.02 -6.39
CA ILE A 36 -1.31 14.21 -6.39
C ILE A 36 -1.20 13.40 -5.09
N ALA A 37 -1.37 14.06 -3.93
CA ALA A 37 -1.32 13.38 -2.63
C ALA A 37 -2.36 12.24 -2.53
N ARG A 38 -3.58 12.48 -3.03
CA ARG A 38 -4.65 11.49 -3.08
C ARG A 38 -4.32 10.33 -4.02
N GLY A 39 -3.80 10.60 -5.21
CA GLY A 39 -3.41 9.56 -6.17
C GLY A 39 -2.38 8.61 -5.57
N LEU A 40 -1.32 9.15 -4.96
CA LEU A 40 -0.27 8.37 -4.32
C LEU A 40 -0.79 7.53 -3.13
N ALA A 41 -1.73 8.07 -2.36
CA ALA A 41 -2.36 7.33 -1.26
C ALA A 41 -3.16 6.13 -1.77
N LEU A 42 -3.92 6.29 -2.86
CA LEU A 42 -4.69 5.22 -3.49
C LEU A 42 -3.79 4.12 -4.07
N GLU A 43 -2.69 4.50 -4.72
CA GLU A 43 -1.72 3.51 -5.20
C GLU A 43 -1.11 2.71 -4.05
N CYS A 44 -0.76 3.37 -2.94
CA CYS A 44 -0.24 2.68 -1.76
C CYS A 44 -1.25 1.74 -1.11
N ALA A 45 -2.54 2.10 -1.12
CA ALA A 45 -3.64 1.26 -0.65
C ALA A 45 -3.80 0.01 -1.54
N ALA A 46 -3.88 0.20 -2.87
CA ALA A 46 -3.99 -0.91 -3.81
C ALA A 46 -2.81 -1.89 -3.71
N MET A 47 -1.57 -1.38 -3.56
CA MET A 47 -0.40 -2.24 -3.32
C MET A 47 -0.51 -3.05 -2.01
N GLN A 48 -1.12 -2.46 -0.98
CA GLN A 48 -1.37 -3.16 0.29
C GLN A 48 -2.42 -4.24 0.16
N ASP A 49 -3.50 -3.99 -0.58
CA ASP A 49 -4.57 -4.95 -0.81
C ASP A 49 -4.06 -6.17 -1.59
N VAL A 50 -3.28 -5.95 -2.65
CA VAL A 50 -2.64 -7.03 -3.41
C VAL A 50 -1.73 -7.86 -2.50
N LEU A 51 -0.88 -7.20 -1.68
CA LEU A 51 0.02 -7.89 -0.77
C LEU A 51 -0.73 -8.69 0.31
N ALA A 52 -1.83 -8.15 0.83
CA ALA A 52 -2.70 -8.83 1.79
C ALA A 52 -3.36 -10.07 1.15
N GLY A 53 -3.86 -9.94 -0.07
CA GLY A 53 -4.40 -11.04 -0.87
C GLY A 53 -3.39 -12.17 -1.05
N VAL A 54 -2.18 -11.85 -1.51
CA VAL A 54 -1.09 -12.84 -1.67
C VAL A 54 -0.76 -13.52 -0.33
N ARG A 55 -0.60 -12.74 0.75
CA ARG A 55 -0.34 -13.30 2.09
C ARG A 55 -1.44 -14.24 2.56
N SER A 56 -2.70 -13.93 2.27
CA SER A 56 -3.84 -14.78 2.63
C SER A 56 -3.82 -16.13 1.90
N VAL A 57 -3.52 -16.14 0.60
CA VAL A 57 -3.41 -17.36 -0.21
C VAL A 57 -2.25 -18.23 0.29
N VAL A 58 -1.09 -17.62 0.54
CA VAL A 58 0.08 -18.34 1.09
C VAL A 58 -0.25 -18.93 2.45
N ARG A 59 -0.89 -18.17 3.36
CA ARG A 59 -1.31 -18.68 4.66
C ARG A 59 -2.28 -19.86 4.55
N ARG A 60 -3.28 -19.79 3.65
CA ARG A 60 -4.22 -20.89 3.41
C ARG A 60 -3.50 -22.15 2.93
N ARG A 61 -2.58 -22.03 1.96
CA ARG A 61 -1.79 -23.17 1.47
C ARG A 61 -0.93 -23.80 2.58
N GLN A 62 -0.30 -22.98 3.41
CA GLN A 62 0.51 -23.46 4.54
C GLN A 62 -0.34 -24.21 5.59
N GLN A 63 -1.57 -23.77 5.85
CA GLN A 63 -2.48 -24.45 6.76
C GLN A 63 -2.97 -25.79 6.19
N GLN A 64 -3.26 -25.85 4.89
CA GLN A 64 -3.62 -27.10 4.20
C GLN A 64 -2.48 -28.11 4.27
N ALA A 65 -1.25 -27.70 3.95
CA ALA A 65 -0.08 -28.58 4.04
C ALA A 65 0.12 -29.17 5.45
N LYS A 66 -0.10 -28.35 6.50
CA LYS A 66 -0.04 -28.80 7.90
C LYS A 66 -1.19 -29.73 8.29
N GLY A 67 -2.38 -29.53 7.71
CA GLY A 67 -3.55 -30.39 7.92
C GLY A 67 -3.37 -31.76 7.27
N THR A 68 -2.91 -31.80 6.02
CA THR A 68 -2.62 -33.05 5.30
C THR A 68 -1.48 -33.85 5.96
N ALA A 69 -0.43 -33.18 6.44
CA ALA A 69 0.66 -33.85 7.15
C ALA A 69 0.24 -34.46 8.50
N ARG A 70 -0.84 -33.97 9.12
CA ARG A 70 -1.42 -34.56 10.35
C ARG A 70 -2.35 -35.74 10.07
N SER A 71 -3.01 -35.79 8.91
CA SER A 71 -3.91 -36.90 8.56
C SER A 71 -3.19 -38.10 7.93
N SER A 72 -1.94 -37.96 7.49
CA SER A 72 -1.16 -39.04 6.86
C SER A 72 -0.31 -39.86 7.83
N CYS A 73 -0.37 -39.59 9.14
CA CYS A 73 0.35 -40.32 10.19
C CYS A 73 -0.58 -41.15 11.10
N GLY A 74 -1.83 -41.38 10.69
CA GLY A 74 -2.80 -42.22 11.39
C GLY A 74 -2.98 -43.56 10.71
#